data_AF-A0A8I1PFA1-F1
#
_entry.id   AF-A0A8I1PFA1-F1
#
_cell.length_a   1.000
_cell.length_b   1.000
_cell.length_c   1.000
_cell.angle_alpha   90.00
_cell.angle_beta   90.00
_cell.angle_gamma   90.00
#
_symmetry.space_group_name_H-M   'P 1'
#
loop_
_entity.id
_entity.type
_entity.pdbx_description
1 polymer ?
#
loop_
_entity_poly.entity_id
_entity_poly.type
_entity_poly.pdbx_seq_one_letter_code
_entity_poly.pdbx_strand_id
1 'polypeptide(L)'
;MERGRILDVIGTLARLGLAAVWLVSGAIKALDPDQTYIAVRAYDVLPADVVSVVATVLPFLELAIGVLLLVGLGTRAVAALSALVLVVFIAGVVQAWARGLSIDCGCFGGGGQVAPDATAYGTEVLRDLGFLLLAGWLIVRPRTLFALDGRLESRPPVRSGERN
;
A
#
# COMPACT_ATOMS: atom_id res chain seq x y z
N MET A 1 -6.83 -27.72 -15.83
CA MET A 1 -5.96 -26.91 -14.96
C MET A 1 -6.47 -27.02 -13.54
N GLU A 2 -5.71 -27.61 -12.62
CA GLU A 2 -6.15 -27.80 -11.23
C GLU A 2 -6.50 -26.46 -10.57
N ARG A 3 -7.62 -26.42 -9.85
CA ARG A 3 -8.16 -25.25 -9.14
C ARG A 3 -7.10 -24.54 -8.28
N GLY A 4 -6.11 -25.27 -7.75
CA GLY A 4 -4.98 -24.72 -7.01
C GLY A 4 -4.13 -23.75 -7.82
N ARG A 5 -3.77 -24.12 -9.06
CA ARG A 5 -2.89 -23.32 -9.93
C ARG A 5 -3.52 -21.99 -10.34
N ILE A 6 -4.83 -21.98 -10.58
CA ILE A 6 -5.58 -20.76 -10.91
C ILE A 6 -5.55 -19.78 -9.75
N LEU A 7 -5.76 -20.26 -8.52
CA LEU A 7 -5.77 -19.41 -7.33
C LEU A 7 -4.38 -18.83 -7.02
N ASP A 8 -3.31 -19.56 -7.33
CA ASP A 8 -1.93 -19.09 -7.16
C ASP A 8 -1.55 -18.04 -8.21
N VAL A 9 -2.06 -18.18 -9.44
CA VAL A 9 -1.95 -17.14 -10.48
C VAL A 9 -2.69 -15.87 -10.06
N ILE A 10 -3.92 -16.00 -9.54
CA ILE A 10 -4.69 -14.86 -9.01
C ILE A 10 -3.92 -14.17 -7.89
N GLY A 11 -3.36 -14.92 -6.94
CA GLY A 11 -2.51 -14.35 -5.88
C GLY A 11 -1.29 -13.61 -6.44
N THR A 12 -0.65 -14.17 -7.47
CA THR A 12 0.51 -13.52 -8.11
C THR A 12 0.12 -12.20 -8.77
N LEU A 13 -1.01 -12.15 -9.48
CA LEU A 13 -1.52 -10.93 -10.10
C LEU A 13 -1.91 -9.88 -9.05
N ALA A 14 -2.58 -10.29 -7.96
CA ALA A 14 -2.92 -9.41 -6.84
C ALA A 14 -1.67 -8.78 -6.21
N ARG A 15 -0.62 -9.60 -5.99
CA ARG A 15 0.67 -9.15 -5.45
C ARG A 15 1.36 -8.17 -6.36
N LEU A 16 1.47 -8.47 -7.65
CA LEU A 16 2.11 -7.60 -8.63
C LEU A 16 1.32 -6.30 -8.86
N GLY A 17 -0.01 -6.37 -8.83
CA GLY A 17 -0.89 -5.21 -8.91
C GLY A 17 -0.68 -4.25 -7.72
N LEU A 18 -0.71 -4.78 -6.49
CA LEU A 18 -0.41 -3.98 -5.30
C LEU A 18 1.02 -3.41 -5.33
N ALA A 19 2.01 -4.21 -5.72
CA ALA A 19 3.38 -3.75 -5.87
C ALA A 19 3.46 -2.57 -6.85
N ALA A 20 2.83 -2.67 -8.02
CA ALA A 20 2.82 -1.60 -9.02
C ALA A 20 2.18 -0.33 -8.48
N VAL A 21 1.03 -0.44 -7.78
CA VAL A 21 0.33 0.71 -7.19
C VAL A 21 1.22 1.43 -6.17
N TRP A 22 1.80 0.69 -5.22
CA TRP A 22 2.68 1.27 -4.20
C TRP A 22 3.93 1.91 -4.79
N LEU A 23 4.54 1.26 -5.79
CA LEU A 23 5.73 1.80 -6.46
C LEU A 23 5.44 3.06 -7.25
N VAL A 24 4.37 3.07 -8.04
CA VAL A 24 3.98 4.24 -8.84
C VAL A 24 3.58 5.39 -7.94
N SER A 25 2.70 5.12 -6.97
CA SER A 25 2.23 6.12 -6.01
C SER A 25 3.38 6.72 -5.20
N GLY A 26 4.23 5.86 -4.60
CA GLY A 26 5.38 6.30 -3.82
C GLY A 26 6.42 7.05 -4.65
N ALA A 27 6.67 6.64 -5.90
CA ALA A 27 7.59 7.35 -6.78
C ALA A 27 7.08 8.74 -7.14
N ILE A 28 5.80 8.88 -7.49
CA ILE A 28 5.20 10.19 -7.81
C ILE A 28 5.32 11.14 -6.60
N LYS A 29 5.00 10.66 -5.39
CA LYS A 29 5.11 11.49 -4.18
C LYS A 29 6.56 11.82 -3.80
N ALA A 30 7.49 10.88 -4.00
CA ALA A 30 8.91 11.11 -3.71
C ALA A 30 9.56 12.10 -4.68
N LEU A 31 9.08 12.19 -5.93
CA LEU A 31 9.57 13.13 -6.93
C LEU A 31 9.08 14.57 -6.69
N ASP A 32 7.95 14.74 -6.02
CA ASP A 32 7.37 16.05 -5.67
C ASP A 32 7.00 16.12 -4.18
N PRO A 33 7.99 16.30 -3.29
CA PRO A 33 7.78 16.34 -1.85
C PRO A 33 6.99 17.57 -1.40
N ASP A 34 7.10 18.70 -2.11
CA ASP A 34 6.35 19.92 -1.81
C ASP A 34 4.86 19.70 -2.07
N GLN A 35 4.53 19.09 -3.21
CA GLN A 35 3.15 18.72 -3.53
C GLN A 35 2.61 17.66 -2.55
N THR A 36 3.44 16.71 -2.13
CA THR A 36 3.06 15.73 -1.11
C THR A 36 2.76 16.39 0.23
N TYR A 37 3.56 17.39 0.63
CA TYR A 37 3.29 18.18 1.83
C TYR A 37 1.95 18.92 1.73
N ILE A 38 1.67 19.56 0.60
CA ILE A 38 0.39 20.25 0.35
C ILE A 38 -0.78 19.28 0.46
N ALA A 39 -0.67 18.09 -0.14
CA ALA A 39 -1.70 17.06 -0.08
C ALA A 39 -1.95 16.58 1.36
N VAL A 40 -0.90 16.22 2.11
CA VAL A 40 -1.03 15.77 3.51
C VAL A 40 -1.61 16.88 4.40
N ARG A 41 -1.16 18.14 4.21
CA ARG A 41 -1.66 19.29 4.97
C ARG A 41 -3.14 19.57 4.71
N ALA A 42 -3.64 19.25 3.52
CA ALA A 42 -5.02 19.54 3.13
C ALA A 42 -6.06 18.68 3.88
N TYR A 43 -5.67 17.52 4.40
CA TYR A 43 -6.55 16.72 5.26
C TYR A 43 -6.84 17.38 6.62
N ASP A 44 -6.02 18.37 7.03
CA ASP A 44 -6.24 19.18 8.23
C ASP A 44 -6.48 18.34 9.51
N VAL A 45 -5.67 17.29 9.68
CA VAL A 45 -5.73 16.34 10.82
C VAL A 45 -4.48 16.35 11.68
N LEU A 46 -3.36 16.86 11.17
CA LEU A 46 -2.05 16.80 11.81
C LEU A 46 -1.50 18.22 11.99
N PRO A 47 -0.74 18.48 13.08
CA PRO A 47 -0.02 19.74 13.24
C PRO A 47 1.13 19.84 12.22
N ALA A 48 1.52 21.06 11.86
CA ALA A 48 2.47 21.34 10.78
C ALA A 48 3.80 20.56 10.90
N ASP A 49 4.34 20.43 12.12
CA ASP A 49 5.59 19.69 12.37
C ASP A 49 5.47 18.21 12.00
N VAL A 50 4.29 17.61 12.22
CA VAL A 50 4.02 16.20 11.91
C VAL A 50 3.72 16.02 10.43
N VAL A 51 3.09 17.01 9.77
CA VAL A 51 2.85 16.98 8.32
C VAL A 51 4.15 16.81 7.55
N SER A 52 5.19 17.58 7.89
CA SER A 52 6.50 17.49 7.24
C SER A 52 7.12 16.10 7.36
N VAL A 53 7.01 15.48 8.54
CA VAL A 53 7.52 14.12 8.78
C VAL A 53 6.73 13.11 7.97
N VAL A 54 5.39 13.17 7.99
CA VAL A 54 4.53 12.23 7.25
C VAL A 54 4.74 12.37 5.75
N ALA A 55 4.75 13.60 5.22
CA ALA A 55 4.99 13.85 3.80
C ALA A 55 6.36 13.34 3.32
N THR A 56 7.36 13.36 4.20
CA THR A 56 8.70 12.83 3.90
C THR A 56 8.75 11.31 3.98
N VAL A 57 8.19 10.70 5.04
CA VAL A 57 8.35 9.26 5.32
C VAL A 57 7.40 8.40 4.48
N LEU A 58 6.18 8.89 4.24
CA LEU A 58 5.14 8.13 3.56
C LEU A 58 5.57 7.62 2.17
N PRO A 59 6.16 8.43 1.26
CA PRO A 59 6.58 7.95 -0.05
C PRO A 59 7.61 6.81 0.02
N PHE A 60 8.57 6.89 0.95
CA PHE A 60 9.56 5.82 1.13
C PHE A 60 8.93 4.55 1.72
N LEU A 61 7.95 4.68 2.61
CA LEU A 61 7.18 3.55 3.12
C LEU A 61 6.42 2.85 1.98
N GLU A 62 5.75 3.62 1.11
CA GLU A 62 5.05 3.10 -0.07
C GLU A 62 6.01 2.35 -1.00
N LEU A 63 7.16 2.95 -1.32
CA LEU A 63 8.18 2.31 -2.15
C LEU A 63 8.72 1.02 -1.52
N ALA A 64 9.00 1.01 -0.22
CA ALA A 64 9.51 -0.17 0.49
C ALA A 64 8.49 -1.32 0.46
N ILE A 65 7.21 -1.04 0.72
CA ILE A 65 6.11 -2.01 0.61
C ILE A 65 6.02 -2.55 -0.83
N GLY A 66 6.07 -1.64 -1.82
CA GLY A 66 6.01 -1.98 -3.23
C GLY A 66 7.13 -2.93 -3.67
N VAL A 67 8.38 -2.64 -3.29
CA VAL A 67 9.53 -3.50 -3.59
C VAL A 67 9.39 -4.86 -2.92
N LEU A 68 9.02 -4.91 -1.64
CA LEU A 68 8.88 -6.16 -0.90
C LEU A 68 7.79 -7.06 -1.48
N LEU A 69 6.65 -6.50 -1.90
CA LEU A 69 5.61 -7.24 -2.62
C LEU A 69 6.07 -7.70 -4.00
N LEU A 70 6.80 -6.85 -4.73
CA LEU A 70 7.34 -7.18 -6.06
C LEU A 70 8.23 -8.43 -6.00
N VAL A 71 9.14 -8.48 -5.03
CA VAL A 71 10.02 -9.64 -4.84
C VAL A 71 9.33 -10.82 -4.13
N GLY A 72 8.21 -10.57 -3.45
CA GLY A 72 7.49 -11.56 -2.64
C GLY A 72 8.27 -12.02 -1.43
N LEU A 73 8.79 -11.06 -0.68
CA LEU A 73 9.45 -11.30 0.59
C LEU A 73 8.52 -10.91 1.74
N GLY A 74 8.22 -11.85 2.62
CA GLY A 74 7.27 -11.67 3.71
C GLY A 74 5.86 -11.35 3.21
N THR A 75 5.40 -11.96 2.11
CA THR A 75 4.19 -11.56 1.35
C THR A 75 2.98 -11.34 2.26
N ARG A 76 2.76 -12.23 3.25
CA ARG A 76 1.67 -12.10 4.23
C ARG A 76 1.81 -10.87 5.12
N ALA A 77 3.00 -10.65 5.68
CA ALA A 77 3.27 -9.54 6.58
C ALA A 77 3.22 -8.20 5.84
N VAL A 78 3.79 -8.14 4.64
CA VAL A 78 3.78 -6.94 3.81
C VAL A 78 2.38 -6.63 3.29
N ALA A 79 1.59 -7.64 2.92
CA ALA A 79 0.18 -7.44 2.57
C ALA A 79 -0.66 -6.93 3.76
N ALA A 80 -0.39 -7.41 4.98
CA ALA A 80 -1.01 -6.87 6.19
C ALA A 80 -0.62 -5.41 6.44
N LEU A 81 0.65 -5.04 6.23
CA LEU A 81 1.10 -3.66 6.29
C LEU A 81 0.43 -2.79 5.22
N SER A 82 0.34 -3.28 3.97
CA SER A 82 -0.41 -2.60 2.90
C SER A 82 -1.86 -2.35 3.28
N ALA A 83 -2.54 -3.36 3.84
CA ALA A 83 -3.91 -3.24 4.29
C ALA A 83 -4.07 -2.17 5.38
N LEU A 84 -3.13 -2.11 6.34
CA LEU A 84 -3.12 -1.09 7.37
C LEU A 84 -2.98 0.32 6.78
N VAL A 85 -2.02 0.52 5.86
CA VAL A 85 -1.83 1.83 5.21
C VAL A 85 -3.05 2.23 4.39
N LEU A 86 -3.65 1.29 3.65
CA LEU A 86 -4.89 1.54 2.88
C LEU A 86 -6.06 1.94 3.80
N VAL A 87 -6.21 1.30 4.96
CA VAL A 87 -7.23 1.68 5.95
C VAL A 87 -7.00 3.10 6.44
N VAL A 88 -5.74 3.50 6.68
CA VAL A 88 -5.41 4.87 7.09
C VAL A 88 -5.75 5.87 5.98
N PHE A 89 -5.45 5.56 4.71
CA PHE A 89 -5.84 6.42 3.58
C PHE A 89 -7.35 6.55 3.45
N ILE A 90 -8.08 5.44 3.44
CA ILE A 90 -9.55 5.44 3.39
C ILE A 90 -10.13 6.27 4.54
N ALA A 91 -9.60 6.11 5.76
CA ALA A 91 -10.04 6.89 6.92
C ALA A 91 -9.79 8.39 6.73
N GLY A 92 -8.64 8.77 6.16
CA GLY A 92 -8.33 10.17 5.81
C GLY A 92 -9.34 10.73 4.79
N VAL A 93 -9.59 10.02 3.69
CA VAL A 93 -10.54 10.46 2.65
C VAL A 93 -11.95 10.60 3.22
N VAL A 94 -12.42 9.59 3.95
CA VAL A 94 -13.75 9.59 4.57
C VAL A 94 -13.88 10.72 5.60
N GLN A 95 -12.83 10.98 6.39
CA GLN A 95 -12.82 12.10 7.33
C GLN A 95 -12.88 13.45 6.60
N ALA A 96 -12.11 13.64 5.52
CA ALA A 96 -12.13 14.87 4.75
C ALA A 96 -13.51 15.13 4.15
N TRP A 97 -14.11 14.07 3.59
CA TRP A 97 -15.46 14.10 3.05
C TRP A 97 -16.51 14.43 4.12
N ALA A 98 -16.44 13.78 5.30
CA ALA A 98 -17.36 14.02 6.41
C ALA A 98 -17.25 15.44 6.99
N ARG A 99 -16.07 16.06 6.91
CA ARG A 99 -15.82 17.46 7.32
C ARG A 99 -16.13 18.49 6.23
N GLY A 100 -16.56 18.05 5.04
CA GLY A 100 -16.86 18.94 3.92
C GLY A 100 -15.63 19.67 3.36
N LEU A 101 -14.43 19.11 3.56
CA LEU A 101 -13.23 19.63 2.92
C LEU A 101 -13.33 19.43 1.41
N SER A 102 -12.80 20.36 0.62
CA SER A 102 -12.75 20.25 -0.84
C SER A 102 -11.30 20.02 -1.25
N ILE A 103 -10.90 18.75 -1.20
CA ILE A 103 -9.52 18.30 -1.42
C ILE A 103 -9.43 17.18 -2.45
N ASP A 104 -8.32 17.15 -3.18
CA ASP A 104 -7.84 15.98 -3.91
C ASP A 104 -6.90 15.19 -2.99
N CYS A 105 -7.08 13.87 -2.93
CA CYS A 105 -6.35 13.00 -2.02
C CYS A 105 -4.88 12.82 -2.40
N GLY A 106 -4.50 13.13 -3.64
CA GLY A 106 -3.10 13.14 -4.10
C GLY A 106 -2.45 11.75 -4.20
N CYS A 107 -3.24 10.67 -4.15
CA CYS A 107 -2.72 9.30 -4.16
C CYS A 107 -1.87 8.97 -5.41
N PHE A 108 -2.08 9.65 -6.53
CA PHE A 108 -1.33 9.46 -7.79
C PHE A 108 -0.75 10.77 -8.33
N GLY A 109 -0.36 11.68 -7.43
CA GLY A 109 0.10 13.02 -7.76
C GLY A 109 -1.00 14.06 -7.61
N GLY A 110 -0.61 15.34 -7.61
CA GLY A 110 -1.52 16.42 -7.27
C GLY A 110 -1.90 16.40 -5.79
N GLY A 111 -3.18 16.56 -5.49
CA GLY A 111 -3.68 16.73 -4.14
C GLY A 111 -3.70 18.20 -3.67
N GLY A 112 -4.27 18.41 -2.49
CA GLY A 112 -4.47 19.75 -1.96
C GLY A 112 -5.89 20.25 -2.14
N GLN A 113 -6.12 21.55 -1.96
CA GLN A 113 -7.46 22.14 -2.06
C GLN A 113 -7.89 22.23 -3.54
N VAL A 114 -9.13 21.82 -3.82
CA VAL A 114 -9.75 21.85 -5.15
C VAL A 114 -11.14 22.46 -5.08
N ALA A 115 -11.73 22.77 -6.23
CA ALA A 115 -13.12 23.20 -6.29
C ALA A 115 -14.06 22.06 -5.81
N PRO A 116 -15.19 22.36 -5.13
CA PRO A 116 -16.06 21.33 -4.56
C PRO A 116 -16.58 20.30 -5.58
N ASP A 117 -16.80 20.74 -6.82
CA ASP A 117 -17.25 19.93 -7.95
C ASP A 117 -16.15 19.07 -8.58
N ALA A 118 -14.88 19.34 -8.25
CA ALA A 118 -13.72 18.56 -8.67
C ALA A 118 -13.34 17.45 -7.67
N THR A 119 -14.10 17.26 -6.58
CA THR A 119 -13.83 16.22 -5.58
C THR A 119 -14.22 14.83 -6.09
N ALA A 120 -13.37 13.83 -5.83
CA ALA A 120 -13.52 12.47 -6.35
C ALA A 120 -13.58 11.38 -5.25
N TYR A 121 -14.04 11.73 -4.05
CA TYR A 121 -13.99 10.85 -2.87
C TYR A 121 -14.58 9.46 -3.08
N GLY A 122 -15.71 9.36 -3.78
CA GLY A 122 -16.36 8.07 -4.02
C GLY A 122 -15.51 7.11 -4.85
N THR A 123 -14.84 7.60 -5.90
CA THR A 123 -13.98 6.77 -6.76
C THR A 123 -12.67 6.43 -6.06
N GLU A 124 -12.12 7.34 -5.27
CA GLU A 124 -10.91 7.13 -4.46
C GLU A 124 -11.14 6.05 -3.40
N VAL A 125 -12.22 6.15 -2.62
CA VAL A 125 -12.57 5.13 -1.62
C VAL A 125 -12.85 3.79 -2.27
N LEU A 126 -13.58 3.75 -3.40
CA LEU A 126 -13.84 2.49 -4.12
C LEU A 126 -12.56 1.82 -4.61
N ARG A 127 -11.64 2.60 -5.17
CA ARG A 127 -10.33 2.12 -5.61
C ARG A 127 -9.53 1.55 -4.46
N ASP A 128 -9.45 2.28 -3.35
CA ASP A 128 -8.67 1.87 -2.19
C ASP A 128 -9.29 0.63 -1.50
N LEU A 129 -10.62 0.51 -1.48
CA LEU A 129 -11.32 -0.71 -1.08
C LEU A 129 -10.98 -1.89 -2.00
N GLY A 130 -10.88 -1.66 -3.31
CA GLY A 130 -10.43 -2.67 -4.27
C GLY A 130 -9.02 -3.18 -3.93
N PHE A 131 -8.08 -2.28 -3.66
CA PHE A 131 -6.73 -2.65 -3.22
C PHE A 131 -6.73 -3.35 -1.85
N LEU A 132 -7.60 -2.93 -0.93
CA LEU A 132 -7.74 -3.55 0.38
C LEU A 132 -8.22 -4.99 0.26
N LEU A 133 -9.14 -5.29 -0.67
CA LEU A 133 -9.57 -6.65 -0.95
C LEU A 133 -8.44 -7.52 -1.51
N LEU A 134 -7.60 -6.96 -2.40
CA LEU A 134 -6.41 -7.67 -2.91
C LEU A 134 -5.42 -7.97 -1.76
N ALA A 135 -5.21 -7.03 -0.86
CA ALA A 135 -4.36 -7.22 0.31
C ALA A 135 -4.94 -8.29 1.24
N GLY A 136 -6.25 -8.25 1.51
CA GLY A 136 -6.97 -9.26 2.28
C GLY A 136 -6.83 -10.67 1.68
N TRP A 137 -6.95 -10.79 0.36
CA TRP A 137 -6.71 -12.06 -0.34
C TRP A 137 -5.31 -12.61 -0.09
N LEU A 138 -4.27 -11.77 -0.20
CA LEU A 138 -2.88 -12.17 0.05
C LEU A 138 -2.62 -12.52 1.52
N ILE A 139 -3.32 -11.90 2.47
CA ILE A 139 -3.20 -12.23 3.90
C ILE A 139 -3.76 -13.63 4.19
N VAL A 140 -4.91 -13.97 3.60
CA VAL A 140 -5.56 -15.28 3.78
C VAL A 140 -4.84 -16.35 2.97
N ARG A 141 -4.35 -16.01 1.77
CA ARG A 141 -3.74 -16.94 0.83
C ARG A 141 -2.42 -16.39 0.28
N PRO A 142 -1.34 -16.40 1.08
CA PRO A 142 -0.04 -15.82 0.69
C PRO A 142 0.72 -16.64 -0.36
N ARG A 143 0.16 -17.78 -0.81
CA ARG A 143 0.78 -18.61 -1.84
C ARG A 143 0.68 -17.90 -3.19
N THR A 144 1.80 -17.33 -3.62
CA THR A 144 1.97 -16.74 -4.95
C THR A 144 3.13 -17.41 -5.67
N LEU A 145 3.00 -17.58 -6.98
CA LEU A 145 4.08 -18.09 -7.81
C LEU A 145 5.25 -17.09 -7.80
N PHE A 146 6.49 -17.59 -7.84
CA PHE A 146 7.72 -16.78 -7.88
C PHE A 146 7.98 -15.89 -6.64
N ALA A 147 7.33 -16.12 -5.51
CA ALA A 147 7.70 -15.47 -4.26
C ALA A 147 9.02 -16.04 -3.69
N LEU A 148 9.90 -15.15 -3.21
CA LEU A 148 11.12 -15.55 -2.51
C LEU A 148 10.82 -16.27 -1.19
N ASP A 149 9.64 -16.06 -0.61
CA ASP A 149 9.14 -16.81 0.56
C ASP A 149 9.32 -18.33 0.41
N GLY A 150 9.00 -18.89 -0.76
CA GLY A 150 9.15 -20.33 -1.01
C GLY A 150 10.60 -20.83 -1.08
N ARG A 151 11.57 -19.94 -1.36
CA ARG A 151 13.01 -20.28 -1.40
C ARG A 151 13.68 -20.16 -0.03
N LEU A 152 13.09 -19.39 0.90
CA LEU A 152 13.64 -19.21 2.24
C LEU A 152 13.17 -20.31 3.20
N GLU A 153 11.90 -20.73 3.08
CA GLU A 153 11.30 -21.84 3.85
C GLU A 153 11.93 -23.21 3.50
N SER A 154 12.53 -23.35 2.33
CA SER A 154 13.16 -24.59 1.86
C SER A 154 14.59 -24.80 2.36
N ARG A 155 15.11 -23.94 3.26
CA ARG A 155 16.37 -24.23 3.97
C ARG A 155 16.10 -25.30 5.04
N PRO A 156 16.68 -26.50 4.95
CA PRO A 156 16.52 -27.50 6.00
C PRO A 156 16.99 -26.93 7.34
N PRO A 157 16.33 -27.29 8.46
CA PRO A 157 16.78 -26.85 9.78
C PRO A 157 18.25 -27.23 9.95
N VAL A 158 19.07 -26.25 10.33
CA VAL A 158 20.46 -26.50 10.72
C VAL A 158 20.38 -27.49 11.89
N ARG A 159 20.68 -28.76 11.62
CA ARG A 159 20.96 -29.75 12.67
C ARG A 159 22.16 -29.21 13.43
N SER A 160 21.91 -28.52 14.53
CA SER A 160 22.90 -28.30 15.57
C SER A 160 23.20 -29.67 16.14
N GLY A 161 24.18 -30.34 15.54
CA GLY A 161 24.67 -31.63 15.97
C GLY A 161 25.10 -31.56 17.43
N GLU A 162 24.71 -32.59 18.15
CA GLU A 162 25.20 -33.00 19.45
C GLU A 162 26.70 -32.69 19.61
N ARG A 163 27.03 -31.90 20.62
CA ARG A 163 28.34 -31.98 21.28
C ARG A 163 28.11 -32.53 22.69
N ASN A 164 28.52 -33.79 22.82
CA ASN A 164 28.87 -34.58 24.01
C ASN A 164 27.73 -35.05 24.90
#